data_AF-A0A418QLX6-F1
#
_entry.id   AF-A0A418QLX6-F1
#
_cell.length_a   1.000
_cell.length_b   1.000
_cell.length_c   1.000
_cell.angle_alpha   90.00
_cell.angle_beta   90.00
_cell.angle_gamma   90.00
#
_symmetry.space_group_name_H-M   'P 1'
#
loop_
_entity.id
_entity.type
_entity.pdbx_description
1 polymer ?
#
loop_
_entity_poly.entity_id
_entity_poly.type
_entity_poly.pdbx_seq_one_letter_code
_entity_poly.pdbx_strand_id
1 'polypeptide(L)'
;MTTNLCGLDSYQRIFELQQREVAPLNQAVSVSDDLFRANYATYLEVVTAQRNVLEAELNLTNARRQQLLLLINLYRALAGGWTPPWTGE
;
A
#
# COMPACT_ATOMS: atom_id res chain seq x y z
N MET A 1 15.90 -1.97 -19.52
CA MET A 1 15.02 -3.10 -19.10
C MET A 1 15.28 -3.55 -17.67
N THR A 2 16.53 -3.60 -17.20
CA THR A 2 16.90 -3.91 -15.80
C THR A 2 16.29 -2.95 -14.76
N THR A 3 16.15 -1.66 -15.09
CA THR A 3 15.55 -0.67 -14.17
C THR A 3 14.09 -0.95 -13.82
N ASN A 4 13.28 -1.42 -14.78
CA ASN A 4 11.86 -1.70 -14.53
C ASN A 4 11.65 -3.00 -13.74
N LEU A 5 12.47 -4.03 -13.98
CA LEU A 5 12.43 -5.30 -13.24
C LEU A 5 12.92 -5.13 -11.79
N CYS A 6 13.98 -4.35 -11.58
CA CYS A 6 14.46 -4.00 -10.23
C CYS A 6 13.42 -3.17 -9.46
N GLY A 7 12.70 -2.27 -10.16
CA GLY A 7 11.54 -1.57 -9.63
C GLY A 7 10.47 -2.52 -9.08
N LEU A 8 10.01 -3.50 -9.86
CA LEU A 8 8.97 -4.43 -9.42
C LEU A 8 9.36 -5.24 -8.16
N ASP A 9 10.59 -5.74 -8.08
CA ASP A 9 11.07 -6.44 -6.88
C ASP A 9 11.05 -5.52 -5.65
N SER A 10 11.50 -4.27 -5.81
CA SER A 10 11.48 -3.28 -4.73
C SER A 10 10.05 -2.92 -4.28
N TYR A 11 9.09 -2.82 -5.20
CA TYR A 11 7.68 -2.57 -4.86
C TYR A 11 7.02 -3.78 -4.18
N GLN A 12 7.37 -4.99 -4.60
CA GLN A 12 6.87 -6.22 -3.99
C GLN A 12 7.39 -6.36 -2.56
N ARG A 13 8.65 -5.97 -2.32
CA ARG A 13 9.26 -5.92 -0.99
C ARG A 13 8.62 -4.85 -0.09
N ILE A 14 8.31 -3.67 -0.64
CA ILE A 14 7.59 -2.61 0.09
C ILE A 14 6.18 -3.09 0.47
N PHE A 15 5.49 -3.81 -0.41
CA PHE A 15 4.17 -4.36 -0.15
C PHE A 15 4.18 -5.44 0.94
N GLU A 16 5.17 -6.34 0.93
CA GLU A 16 5.36 -7.31 2.02
C GLU A 16 5.67 -6.64 3.36
N LEU A 17 6.48 -5.57 3.36
CA LEU A 17 6.75 -4.79 4.57
C LEU A 17 5.49 -4.12 5.11
N GLN A 18 4.69 -3.49 4.25
CA GLN A 18 3.40 -2.90 4.64
C GLN A 18 2.43 -3.94 5.20
N GLN A 19 2.33 -5.13 4.60
CA GLN A 19 1.50 -6.20 5.17
C GLN A 19 1.97 -6.61 6.57
N ARG A 20 3.29 -6.69 6.79
CA ARG A 20 3.87 -7.01 8.10
C ARG A 20 3.67 -5.90 9.13
N GLU A 21 3.49 -4.65 8.71
CA GLU A 21 3.16 -3.52 9.59
C GLU A 21 1.68 -3.50 9.98
N VAL A 22 0.78 -3.97 9.12
CA VAL A 22 -0.66 -4.03 9.43
C VAL A 22 -0.98 -5.02 10.56
N ALA A 23 -0.24 -6.13 10.65
CA ALA A 23 -0.42 -7.13 11.71
C ALA A 23 -0.21 -6.58 13.15
N PRO A 24 0.91 -5.92 13.48
CA PRO A 24 1.11 -5.32 14.80
C PRO A 24 0.17 -4.13 15.05
N LEU A 25 -0.23 -3.38 14.03
CA LEU A 25 -1.23 -2.32 14.17
C LEU A 25 -2.61 -2.86 14.57
N ASN A 26 -3.05 -3.97 13.98
CA ASN A 26 -4.28 -4.66 14.40
C ASN A 26 -4.18 -5.18 15.85
N GLN A 27 -3.00 -5.63 16.26
CA GLN A 27 -2.78 -6.07 17.63
C GLN A 27 -2.80 -4.90 18.62
N ALA A 28 -2.26 -3.74 18.24
CA ALA A 28 -2.36 -2.52 19.03
C ALA A 28 -3.83 -2.06 19.19
N VAL A 29 -4.64 -2.14 18.12
CA VAL A 29 -6.08 -1.84 18.18
C VAL A 29 -6.81 -2.76 19.16
N SER A 30 -6.52 -4.07 19.13
CA SER A 30 -7.10 -5.03 20.08
C SER A 30 -6.72 -4.72 21.52
N VAL A 31 -5.45 -4.36 21.78
CA VAL A 31 -4.97 -3.99 23.11
C VAL A 31 -5.62 -2.69 23.60
N SER A 32 -5.78 -1.71 22.71
CA SER A 32 -6.48 -0.47 23.02
C SER A 32 -7.97 -0.69 23.29
N ASP A 33 -8.63 -1.63 22.60
CA ASP A 33 -10.04 -2.00 22.86
C ASP A 33 -10.19 -2.69 24.22
N ASP A 34 -9.25 -3.56 24.59
CA ASP A 34 -9.19 -4.17 25.93
C ASP A 34 -8.94 -3.12 27.03
N LEU A 35 -8.07 -2.14 26.80
CA LEU A 35 -7.82 -1.01 27.71
C LEU A 35 -9.03 -0.05 27.80
N PHE A 36 -9.77 0.12 26.72
CA PHE A 36 -11.02 0.89 26.68
C PHE A 36 -12.12 0.22 27.50
N ARG A 37 -12.28 -1.10 27.36
CA ARG A 37 -13.21 -1.90 28.19
C ARG A 37 -12.80 -1.93 29.67
N ALA A 38 -11.52 -1.75 29.97
CA ALA A 38 -10.99 -1.60 31.32
C ALA A 38 -11.19 -0.21 31.96
N ASN A 39 -11.93 0.71 31.31
CA ASN A 39 -12.20 2.08 31.79
C ASN A 39 -10.96 3.00 31.84
N TYR A 40 -9.95 2.74 30.98
CA TYR A 40 -8.70 3.51 30.92
C TYR A 40 -8.49 4.31 29.63
N ALA A 41 -9.32 4.13 28.58
CA ALA A 41 -9.18 4.85 27.32
C ALA A 41 -10.38 5.78 27.05
N THR A 42 -10.08 6.99 26.57
CA THR A 42 -11.11 7.98 26.22
C THR A 42 -11.56 7.75 24.78
N TYR A 43 -12.83 8.01 24.42
CA TYR A 43 -13.38 7.86 23.05
C TYR A 43 -12.47 8.44 21.93
N LEU A 44 -11.66 9.45 22.27
CA LEU A 44 -10.65 10.04 21.40
C LEU A 44 -9.54 9.04 20.96
N GLU A 45 -9.12 8.14 21.83
CA GLU A 45 -8.09 7.12 21.51
C GLU A 45 -8.63 6.08 20.54
N VAL A 46 -9.90 5.67 20.71
CA VAL A 46 -10.57 4.75 19.79
C VAL A 46 -10.70 5.36 18.39
N VAL A 47 -11.13 6.62 18.30
CA VAL A 47 -11.23 7.32 17.00
C VAL A 47 -9.86 7.54 16.37
N THR A 48 -8.82 7.80 17.17
CA THR A 48 -7.44 7.94 16.68
C THR A 48 -6.91 6.60 16.15
N ALA A 49 -7.16 5.50 16.85
CA ALA A 49 -6.81 4.16 16.40
C ALA A 49 -7.52 3.79 15.09
N GLN A 50 -8.82 4.07 14.98
CA GLN A 50 -9.59 3.88 13.75
C GLN A 50 -9.04 4.72 12.58
N ARG A 51 -8.65 5.97 12.83
CA ARG A 51 -8.02 6.84 11.83
C ARG A 51 -6.70 6.24 11.33
N ASN A 52 -5.86 5.73 12.24
CA ASN A 52 -4.59 5.11 11.88
C ASN A 52 -4.77 3.86 11.01
N VAL A 53 -5.79 3.04 11.30
CA VAL A 53 -6.15 1.89 10.47
C VAL A 53 -6.56 2.32 9.07
N LEU A 54 -7.44 3.32 8.96
CA LEU A 54 -7.90 3.83 7.66
C LEU A 54 -6.73 4.40 6.83
N GLU A 55 -5.80 5.10 7.47
CA GLU A 55 -4.61 5.62 6.80
C GLU A 55 -3.69 4.50 6.30
N ALA A 56 -3.53 3.42 7.08
CA ALA A 56 -2.79 2.23 6.65
C ALA A 56 -3.46 1.52 5.45
N GLU A 57 -4.79 1.39 5.46
CA GLU A 57 -5.56 0.81 4.33
C GLU A 57 -5.45 1.66 3.05
N LEU A 58 -5.47 2.99 3.18
CA LEU A 58 -5.25 3.90 2.07
C LEU A 58 -3.84 3.77 1.49
N ASN A 59 -2.83 3.66 2.36
CA ASN A 59 -1.44 3.47 1.94
C ASN A 59 -1.25 2.14 1.20
N LEU A 60 -1.84 1.05 1.69
CA LEU A 60 -1.84 -0.26 1.03
C LEU A 60 -2.51 -0.18 -0.37
N THR A 61 -3.65 0.50 -0.45
CA THR A 61 -4.37 0.69 -1.72
C THR A 61 -3.54 1.48 -2.73
N ASN A 62 -2.87 2.55 -2.29
CA ASN A 62 -1.98 3.34 -3.13
C ASN A 62 -0.75 2.53 -3.59
N ALA A 63 -0.16 1.72 -2.72
CA ALA A 63 0.95 0.84 -3.07
C ALA A 63 0.53 -0.18 -4.15
N ARG A 64 -0.64 -0.79 -4.00
CA ARG A 64 -1.20 -1.71 -5.01
C ARG A 64 -1.44 -1.01 -6.35
N ARG A 65 -1.95 0.23 -6.32
CA ARG A 65 -2.10 1.07 -7.53
C ARG A 65 -0.75 1.32 -8.22
N GLN A 66 0.29 1.65 -7.45
CA GLN A 66 1.63 1.85 -8.01
C GLN A 66 2.18 0.57 -8.63
N GLN A 67 2.01 -0.58 -7.98
CA GLN A 67 2.43 -1.88 -8.52
C GLN A 67 1.77 -2.17 -9.88
N LEU A 68 0.47 -1.90 -10.03
CA LEU A 68 -0.24 -2.04 -11.31
C LEU A 68 0.29 -1.09 -12.38
N LEU A 69 0.57 0.16 -12.03
CA LEU A 69 1.17 1.13 -12.96
C LEU A 69 2.58 0.69 -13.40
N LEU A 70 3.38 0.11 -12.51
CA LEU A 70 4.67 -0.47 -12.88
C LEU A 70 4.51 -1.65 -13.83
N LEU A 71 3.52 -2.52 -13.61
CA LEU A 71 3.24 -3.64 -14.52
C LEU A 71 2.84 -3.15 -15.91
N ILE A 72 1.98 -2.14 -16.00
CA ILE A 72 1.58 -1.51 -17.27
C ILE A 72 2.80 -0.88 -17.97
N ASN A 73 3.65 -0.17 -17.22
CA ASN A 73 4.88 0.41 -17.75
C ASN A 73 5.86 -0.65 -18.23
N LEU A 74 5.98 -1.77 -17.51
CA LEU A 74 6.81 -2.90 -17.91
C LEU A 74 6.26 -3.50 -19.22
N TYR A 75 4.96 -3.77 -19.30
CA TYR A 75 4.30 -4.29 -20.51
C TYR A 75 4.54 -3.36 -21.71
N ARG A 76 4.36 -2.06 -21.53
CA ARG A 76 4.61 -1.04 -22.57
C ARG A 76 6.09 -0.99 -22.99
N ALA A 77 7.03 -1.12 -22.05
CA ALA A 77 8.46 -1.11 -22.33
C ALA A 77 8.96 -2.39 -23.01
N LEU A 78 8.36 -3.55 -22.70
CA LEU A 78 8.65 -4.83 -23.37
C LEU A 78 8.02 -4.92 -24.77
N ALA A 79 6.87 -4.26 -24.99
CA ALA A 79 6.25 -4.14 -26.30
C ALA A 79 6.99 -3.19 -27.27
N GLY A 80 8.22 -2.77 -26.94
CA GLY A 80 9.06 -1.95 -27.81
C GLY A 80 8.65 -0.48 -27.91
N GLY A 81 7.81 0.02 -27.00
CA GLY A 81 7.36 1.42 -27.02
C GLY A 81 6.31 1.70 -28.10
N TRP A 82 5.27 0.87 -28.19
CA TRP A 82 4.17 1.01 -29.15
C TRP A 82 3.68 2.46 -29.24
N THR A 83 4.14 3.16 -30.27
CA THR A 83 3.57 4.42 -30.74
C THR A 83 2.27 4.03 -31.44
N PRO A 84 1.14 4.52 -30.95
CA PRO A 84 -0.11 4.24 -31.60
C PRO A 84 -0.11 4.79 -33.04
N PRO A 85 -0.74 4.09 -34.01
CA PRO A 85 -0.64 4.39 -35.44
C PRO A 85 -1.23 5.75 -35.87
N TRP A 86 -1.74 6.57 -34.94
CA TRP A 86 -2.20 7.94 -35.20
C TRP A 86 -1.13 9.02 -34.97
N THR A 87 0.10 8.68 -34.57
CA THR A 87 1.22 9.64 -34.63
C THR A 87 1.83 9.64 -36.03
N GLY A 88 1.07 10.21 -36.95
CA GLY A 88 1.50 10.66 -38.26
C GLY A 88 1.05 12.11 -38.41
N GLU A 89 2.03 12.98 -38.68
CA GLU A 89 2.03 14.47 -38.68
C GLU A 89 2.34 15.16 -37.35
#